data_AF-A0A2C5XWT8-F1
#
_entry.id   AF-A0A2C5XWT8-F1
#
_cell.length_a   1.000
_cell.length_b   1.000
_cell.length_c   1.000
_cell.angle_alpha   90.00
_cell.angle_beta   90.00
_cell.angle_gamma   90.00
#
_symmetry.space_group_name_H-M   'P 1'
#
loop_
_entity.id
_entity.type
_entity.pdbx_description
1 polymer ?
#
loop_
_entity_poly.entity_id
_entity_poly.type
_entity_poly.pdbx_seq_one_letter_code
_entity_poly.pdbx_strand_id
1 'polypeptide(L)'
;MILSTQISRLDGLMLCASVDDAQSESSTVAEVKQQTRQVLRKLTPTSEAQASIESGRYTIHYLIDSGVVFLCICDRSYPRKLAFTFLSDLAREFTTVHPSQTVHNPSLRPYAFMDFDGFIAKTRTTYADARASQNLDKLNDELRDVTKVMTKNIEDLLYRGDSLERMGELSSRLRDDSKKYRRAAVRINWELLLKQYGPIAGFGFIVLLFIYWRFF
;
A
#
# COMPACT_ATOMS: atom_id res chain seq x y z
N MET A 1 0.05 11.66 13.73
CA MET A 1 -1.03 11.73 12.72
C MET A 1 -1.22 10.36 12.08
N ILE A 2 -2.33 10.12 11.37
CA ILE A 2 -2.53 8.91 10.56
C ILE A 2 -1.85 9.16 9.20
N LEU A 3 -0.96 8.25 8.80
CA LEU A 3 -0.12 8.39 7.61
C LEU A 3 -0.62 7.57 6.43
N SER A 4 -1.10 6.35 6.69
CA SER A 4 -1.54 5.43 5.64
C SER A 4 -2.61 4.49 6.19
N THR A 5 -3.51 4.04 5.32
CA THR A 5 -4.60 3.13 5.67
C THR A 5 -4.73 2.03 4.62
N GLN A 6 -4.89 0.80 5.06
CA GLN A 6 -5.04 -0.38 4.20
C GLN A 6 -6.19 -1.24 4.71
N ILE A 7 -6.96 -1.77 3.77
CA ILE A 7 -8.03 -2.72 4.02
C ILE A 7 -7.71 -3.96 3.20
N SER A 8 -7.65 -5.09 3.87
CA SER A 8 -7.30 -6.38 3.26
C SER A 8 -8.14 -7.49 3.85
N ARG A 9 -8.37 -8.55 3.10
CA ARG A 9 -8.95 -9.77 3.65
C ARG A 9 -7.88 -10.59 4.38
N LEU A 10 -8.29 -11.42 5.33
CA LEU A 10 -7.36 -12.26 6.13
C LEU A 10 -6.48 -13.21 5.30
N ASP A 11 -6.86 -13.51 4.06
CA ASP A 11 -6.04 -14.29 3.11
C ASP A 11 -4.93 -13.47 2.44
N GLY A 12 -4.79 -12.20 2.79
CA GLY A 12 -3.79 -11.28 2.24
C GLY A 12 -4.22 -10.57 0.95
N LEU A 13 -5.47 -10.75 0.49
CA LEU A 13 -5.99 -10.01 -0.66
C LEU A 13 -6.21 -8.54 -0.29
N MET A 14 -5.51 -7.63 -0.97
CA MET A 14 -5.73 -6.19 -0.80
C MET A 14 -7.09 -5.80 -1.36
N LEU A 15 -7.91 -5.13 -0.56
CA LEU A 15 -9.26 -4.69 -0.93
C LEU A 15 -9.28 -3.22 -1.31
N CYS A 16 -8.64 -2.39 -0.49
CA CYS A 16 -8.49 -0.96 -0.68
C CYS A 16 -7.20 -0.50 0.02
N ALA A 17 -6.51 0.48 -0.52
CA ALA A 17 -5.39 1.13 0.15
C ALA A 17 -5.43 2.60 -0.19
N SER A 18 -5.11 3.46 0.78
CA SER A 18 -5.07 4.88 0.49
C SER A 18 -3.97 5.22 -0.49
N VAL A 19 -4.32 6.09 -1.44
CA VAL A 19 -3.33 6.67 -2.35
C VAL A 19 -2.58 7.74 -1.57
N ASP A 20 -1.33 7.45 -1.24
CA ASP A 20 -0.44 8.40 -0.57
C ASP A 20 0.48 9.03 -1.63
N ASP A 21 0.75 10.33 -1.53
CA ASP A 21 1.60 11.05 -2.49
C ASP A 21 3.05 10.55 -2.41
N ALA A 22 3.47 9.78 -3.40
CA ALA A 22 4.79 9.13 -3.46
C ALA A 22 6.00 10.11 -3.42
N GLN A 23 5.79 11.42 -3.61
CA GLN A 23 6.84 12.43 -3.58
C GLN A 23 7.20 12.92 -2.17
N SER A 24 6.35 12.67 -1.16
CA SER A 24 6.55 13.11 0.23
C SER A 24 6.77 11.95 1.21
N GLU A 25 6.84 10.71 0.73
CA GLU A 25 7.12 9.55 1.57
C GLU A 25 8.56 9.52 2.05
N SER A 26 8.76 9.74 3.36
CA SER A 26 10.04 9.43 4.00
C SER A 26 10.37 7.94 3.85
N SER A 27 11.65 7.61 3.63
CA SER A 27 12.13 6.23 3.49
C SER A 27 11.68 5.32 4.63
N THR A 28 11.55 5.86 5.85
CA THR A 28 11.08 5.14 7.04
C THR A 28 9.62 4.73 6.97
N VAL A 29 8.74 5.49 6.31
CA VAL A 29 7.33 5.11 6.12
C VAL A 29 7.22 3.96 5.11
N ALA A 30 8.05 3.97 4.07
CA ALA A 30 8.10 2.88 3.09
C ALA A 30 8.54 1.55 3.74
N GLU A 31 9.50 1.60 4.67
CA GLU A 31 9.92 0.44 5.47
C GLU A 31 8.76 -0.11 6.32
N VAL A 32 8.06 0.76 7.05
CA VAL A 32 6.91 0.34 7.88
C VAL A 32 5.80 -0.25 7.01
N LYS A 33 5.53 0.33 5.83
CA LYS A 33 4.58 -0.25 4.86
C LYS A 33 4.98 -1.64 4.39
N GLN A 34 6.28 -1.91 4.23
CA GLN A 34 6.76 -3.24 3.92
C GLN A 34 6.54 -4.20 5.09
N GLN A 35 6.85 -3.77 6.31
CA GLN A 35 6.63 -4.57 7.52
C GLN A 35 5.14 -4.87 7.73
N THR A 36 4.25 -3.91 7.44
CA THR A 36 2.79 -4.10 7.44
C THR A 36 2.36 -5.29 6.58
N ARG A 37 2.93 -5.45 5.38
CA ARG A 37 2.61 -6.62 4.53
C ARG A 37 3.01 -7.93 5.19
N GLN A 38 4.15 -7.96 5.88
CA GLN A 38 4.60 -9.14 6.62
C GLN A 38 3.68 -9.43 7.82
N VAL A 39 3.21 -8.39 8.52
CA VAL A 39 2.22 -8.52 9.58
C VAL A 39 0.93 -9.15 9.03
N LEU A 40 0.39 -8.62 7.92
CA LEU A 40 -0.84 -9.13 7.31
C LEU A 40 -0.74 -10.61 6.92
N ARG A 41 0.42 -11.07 6.45
CA ARG A 41 0.66 -12.50 6.13
C ARG A 41 0.71 -13.40 7.37
N LYS A 42 1.01 -12.85 8.55
CA LYS A 42 1.05 -13.59 9.81
C LYS A 42 -0.28 -13.59 10.57
N LEU A 43 -1.23 -12.72 10.17
CA LEU A 43 -2.54 -12.70 10.78
C LEU A 43 -3.32 -13.95 10.41
N THR A 44 -3.95 -14.55 11.42
CA THR A 44 -4.79 -15.74 11.30
C THR A 44 -6.18 -15.43 11.84
N PRO A 45 -7.20 -16.25 11.53
CA PRO A 45 -8.53 -16.13 12.15
C PRO A 45 -8.51 -16.30 13.68
N THR A 46 -7.46 -16.90 14.25
CA THR A 46 -7.25 -17.06 15.69
C THR A 46 -6.46 -15.93 16.33
N SER A 47 -6.01 -14.95 15.53
CA SER A 47 -5.29 -13.78 16.04
C SER A 47 -6.22 -12.87 16.82
N GLU A 48 -5.66 -12.09 17.74
CA GLU A 48 -6.40 -11.06 18.47
C GLU A 48 -7.12 -10.12 17.50
N ALA A 49 -8.41 -9.86 17.76
CA ALA A 49 -9.25 -9.04 16.89
C ALA A 49 -8.74 -7.60 16.77
N GLN A 50 -8.04 -7.10 17.79
CA GLN A 50 -7.44 -5.76 17.80
C GLN A 50 -6.06 -5.83 18.44
N ALA A 51 -5.04 -5.26 17.78
CA ALA A 51 -3.74 -5.07 18.40
C ALA A 51 -3.02 -3.82 17.87
N SER A 52 -2.06 -3.37 18.66
CA SER A 52 -1.13 -2.30 18.29
C SER A 52 0.27 -2.89 18.16
N ILE A 53 0.95 -2.60 17.06
CA ILE A 53 2.28 -3.09 16.76
C ILE A 53 3.23 -1.90 16.66
N GLU A 54 4.18 -1.80 17.58
CA GLU A 54 5.16 -0.73 17.59
C GLU A 54 6.28 -1.01 16.58
N SER A 55 6.58 -0.04 15.72
CA SER A 55 7.69 -0.06 14.76
C SER A 55 8.47 1.26 14.82
N GLY A 56 9.44 1.32 15.73
CA GLY A 56 10.29 2.50 15.93
C GLY A 56 9.50 3.78 16.25
N ARG A 57 9.42 4.69 15.26
CA ARG A 57 8.73 5.99 15.36
C ARG A 57 7.24 5.93 15.03
N TYR A 58 6.78 4.80 14.51
CA TYR A 58 5.42 4.59 14.07
C TYR A 58 4.77 3.45 14.85
N THR A 59 3.44 3.46 14.87
CA THR A 59 2.63 2.38 15.41
C THR A 59 1.65 1.94 14.33
N ILE A 60 1.55 0.64 14.16
CA ILE A 60 0.58 0.00 13.28
C ILE A 60 -0.59 -0.45 14.15
N HIS A 61 -1.79 0.02 13.87
CA HIS A 61 -3.00 -0.46 14.52
C HIS A 61 -3.80 -1.27 13.52
N TYR A 62 -4.32 -2.43 13.95
CA TYR A 62 -5.22 -3.21 13.13
C TYR A 62 -6.46 -3.64 13.91
N LEU A 63 -7.56 -3.75 13.18
CA LEU A 63 -8.86 -4.26 13.60
C LEU A 63 -9.28 -5.35 12.62
N ILE A 64 -9.62 -6.52 13.13
CA ILE A 64 -10.19 -7.63 12.36
C ILE A 64 -11.68 -7.65 12.64
N ASP A 65 -12.49 -7.49 11.59
CA ASP A 65 -13.93 -7.63 11.65
C ASP A 65 -14.41 -8.51 10.49
N SER A 66 -15.18 -9.55 10.80
CA SER A 66 -15.78 -10.46 9.83
C SER A 66 -14.79 -10.99 8.77
N GLY A 67 -13.53 -11.22 9.12
CA GLY A 67 -12.50 -11.71 8.19
C GLY A 67 -11.87 -10.66 7.28
N VAL A 68 -12.17 -9.40 7.51
CA VAL A 68 -11.52 -8.23 6.91
C VAL A 68 -10.64 -7.56 7.96
N VAL A 69 -9.43 -7.19 7.54
CA VAL A 69 -8.43 -6.49 8.35
C VAL A 69 -8.41 -5.03 7.92
N PHE A 70 -8.73 -4.15 8.86
CA PHE A 70 -8.62 -2.71 8.74
C PHE A 70 -7.34 -2.29 9.46
N LEU A 71 -6.42 -1.63 8.76
CA LEU A 71 -5.11 -1.30 9.29
C LEU A 71 -4.76 0.15 9.01
N CYS A 72 -4.19 0.82 10.00
CA CYS A 72 -3.62 2.14 9.83
C CYS A 72 -2.20 2.23 10.41
N ILE A 73 -1.38 3.05 9.76
CA ILE A 73 -0.06 3.45 10.24
C ILE A 73 -0.18 4.87 10.76
N CYS A 74 0.24 5.09 12.00
CA CYS A 74 0.27 6.42 12.59
C CYS A 74 1.60 6.68 13.30
N ASP A 75 1.88 7.96 13.57
CA ASP A 75 2.97 8.33 14.47
C ASP A 75 2.74 7.72 15.85
N ARG A 76 3.83 7.35 16.54
CA ARG A 76 3.77 6.80 17.90
C ARG A 76 3.10 7.74 18.91
N SER A 77 3.16 9.04 18.68
CA SER A 77 2.51 10.06 19.52
C SER A 77 0.99 10.17 19.32
N TYR A 78 0.45 9.55 18.27
CA TYR A 78 -0.98 9.62 17.97
C TYR A 78 -1.79 8.79 18.98
N PRO A 79 -2.89 9.33 19.55
CA PRO A 79 -3.65 8.62 20.56
C PRO A 79 -4.25 7.31 20.02
N ARG A 80 -3.93 6.20 20.70
CA ARG A 80 -4.43 4.86 20.35
C ARG A 80 -5.95 4.80 20.24
N LYS A 81 -6.67 5.44 21.18
CA LYS A 81 -8.13 5.50 21.19
C LYS A 81 -8.66 6.05 19.87
N LEU A 82 -8.10 7.16 19.39
CA LEU A 82 -8.50 7.78 18.12
C LEU A 82 -8.18 6.90 16.91
N ALA A 83 -7.07 6.16 16.93
CA ALA A 83 -6.74 5.22 15.86
C ALA A 83 -7.78 4.09 15.75
N PHE A 84 -8.20 3.51 16.88
CA PHE A 84 -9.23 2.47 16.87
C PHE A 84 -10.63 3.01 16.57
N THR A 85 -11.00 4.21 17.05
CA THR A 85 -12.27 4.84 16.63
C THR A 85 -12.30 5.01 15.11
N PHE A 86 -11.21 5.52 14.53
CA PHE A 86 -11.07 5.65 13.08
C PHE A 86 -11.25 4.31 12.36
N LEU A 87 -10.58 3.24 12.83
CA LEU A 87 -10.71 1.91 12.22
C LEU A 87 -12.13 1.32 12.37
N SER A 88 -12.80 1.54 13.50
CA SER A 88 -14.18 1.10 13.72
C SER A 88 -15.17 1.82 12.80
N ASP A 89 -15.01 3.12 12.60
CA ASP A 89 -15.84 3.89 11.65
C ASP A 89 -15.66 3.37 10.22
N LEU A 90 -14.41 3.08 9.82
CA LEU A 90 -14.14 2.46 8.53
C LEU A 90 -14.78 1.07 8.41
N ALA A 91 -14.67 0.23 9.44
CA ALA A 91 -15.24 -1.11 9.43
C ALA A 91 -16.77 -1.08 9.30
N ARG A 92 -17.43 -0.21 10.08
CA ARG A 92 -18.89 -0.03 10.04
C ARG A 92 -19.37 0.45 8.68
N GLU A 93 -18.74 1.48 8.11
CA GLU A 93 -19.13 1.97 6.79
C GLU A 93 -18.85 0.93 5.70
N PHE A 94 -17.67 0.28 5.76
CA PHE A 94 -17.28 -0.71 4.75
C PHE A 94 -18.24 -1.90 4.71
N THR A 95 -18.63 -2.43 5.88
CA THR A 95 -19.60 -3.53 6.00
C THR A 95 -21.02 -3.12 5.62
N THR A 96 -21.38 -1.84 5.78
CA THR A 96 -22.69 -1.30 5.36
C THR A 96 -22.77 -1.16 3.85
N VAL A 97 -21.72 -0.64 3.22
CA VAL A 97 -21.67 -0.39 1.76
C VAL A 97 -21.39 -1.66 0.97
N HIS A 98 -20.59 -2.58 1.51
CA HIS A 98 -20.14 -3.79 0.82
C HIS A 98 -20.63 -5.06 1.55
N PRO A 99 -21.61 -5.79 0.98
CA PRO A 99 -22.10 -7.03 1.57
C PRO A 99 -21.00 -8.08 1.74
N SER A 100 -21.05 -8.84 2.83
CA SER A 100 -20.05 -9.89 3.12
C SER A 100 -19.86 -10.89 1.98
N GLN A 101 -20.93 -11.25 1.26
CA GLN A 101 -20.87 -12.18 0.12
C GLN A 101 -19.96 -11.68 -1.02
N THR A 102 -19.89 -10.37 -1.27
CA THR A 102 -19.03 -9.82 -2.33
C THR A 102 -17.58 -9.74 -1.87
N VAL A 103 -17.36 -9.37 -0.61
CA VAL A 103 -16.02 -9.25 0.01
C VAL A 103 -15.33 -10.60 0.14
N HIS A 104 -16.07 -11.66 0.49
CA HIS A 104 -15.54 -13.02 0.63
C HIS A 104 -15.55 -13.84 -0.65
N ASN A 105 -15.87 -13.24 -1.80
CA ASN A 105 -15.83 -13.93 -3.08
C ASN A 105 -14.38 -14.41 -3.39
N PRO A 106 -14.14 -15.71 -3.63
CA PRO A 106 -12.81 -16.22 -3.97
C PRO A 106 -12.23 -15.64 -5.27
N SER A 107 -13.08 -15.26 -6.22
CA SER A 107 -12.69 -14.73 -7.53
C SER A 107 -12.50 -13.20 -7.54
N LEU A 108 -12.49 -12.57 -6.37
CA LEU A 108 -12.34 -11.13 -6.24
C LEU A 108 -10.93 -10.69 -6.67
N ARG A 109 -10.87 -9.61 -7.46
CA ARG A 109 -9.59 -9.04 -7.90
C ARG A 109 -8.97 -8.19 -6.77
N PRO A 110 -7.63 -8.10 -6.69
CA PRO A 110 -6.99 -7.15 -5.80
C PRO A 110 -7.48 -5.72 -6.09
N TYR A 111 -7.63 -4.92 -5.04
CA TYR A 111 -8.09 -3.53 -5.12
C TYR A 111 -9.49 -3.38 -5.73
N ALA A 112 -10.39 -4.35 -5.52
CA ALA A 112 -11.75 -4.29 -6.05
C ALA A 112 -12.62 -3.18 -5.42
N PHE A 113 -12.22 -2.62 -4.28
CA PHE A 113 -13.00 -1.64 -3.52
C PHE A 113 -12.28 -0.29 -3.40
N MET A 114 -11.56 0.12 -4.46
CA MET A 114 -10.86 1.42 -4.49
C MET A 114 -11.82 2.62 -4.38
N ASP A 115 -13.10 2.45 -4.73
CA ASP A 115 -14.11 3.50 -4.60
C ASP A 115 -14.28 3.97 -3.14
N PHE A 116 -13.89 3.13 -2.17
CA PHE A 116 -13.92 3.46 -0.74
C PHE A 116 -12.79 4.41 -0.30
N ASP A 117 -11.76 4.65 -1.14
CA ASP A 117 -10.62 5.52 -0.82
C ASP A 117 -11.07 6.97 -0.49
N GLY A 118 -12.09 7.48 -1.20
CA GLY A 118 -12.65 8.81 -0.92
C GLY A 118 -13.22 8.94 0.50
N PHE A 119 -13.86 7.88 1.00
CA PHE A 119 -14.33 7.84 2.38
C PHE A 119 -13.17 7.76 3.38
N ILE A 120 -12.16 6.93 3.10
CA ILE A 120 -10.94 6.84 3.92
C ILE A 120 -10.27 8.22 4.05
N ALA A 121 -10.08 8.93 2.94
CA ALA A 121 -9.43 10.24 2.92
C ALA A 121 -10.23 11.30 3.70
N LYS A 122 -11.56 11.32 3.53
CA LYS A 122 -12.46 12.24 4.25
C LYS A 122 -12.40 11.98 5.76
N THR A 123 -12.60 10.72 6.16
CA THR A 123 -12.59 10.32 7.57
C THR A 123 -11.21 10.58 8.19
N ARG A 124 -10.12 10.26 7.49
CA ARG A 124 -8.75 10.57 7.95
C ARG A 124 -8.57 12.05 8.25
N THR A 125 -9.07 12.93 7.39
CA THR A 125 -8.97 14.39 7.59
C THR A 125 -9.71 14.82 8.85
N THR A 126 -10.90 14.26 9.11
CA THR A 126 -11.65 14.50 10.35
C THR A 126 -10.88 14.07 11.59
N TYR A 127 -10.18 12.94 11.53
CA TYR A 127 -9.38 12.40 12.64
C TYR A 127 -7.98 13.02 12.75
N ALA A 128 -7.50 13.75 11.73
CA ALA A 128 -6.25 14.48 11.77
C ALA A 128 -6.36 15.77 12.61
N ASP A 129 -7.55 16.39 12.67
CA ASP A 129 -7.79 17.60 13.45
C ASP A 129 -8.12 17.23 14.91
N ALA A 130 -7.12 17.31 15.78
CA ALA A 130 -7.22 16.95 17.20
C ALA A 130 -8.22 17.81 18.00
N ARG A 131 -8.76 18.90 17.43
CA ARG A 131 -9.83 19.70 18.05
C ARG A 131 -11.22 19.12 17.76
N ALA A 132 -11.41 18.53 16.59
CA ALA A 132 -12.66 17.83 16.24
C ALA A 132 -12.83 16.55 17.06
N SER A 133 -11.72 15.91 17.46
CA SER A 133 -11.73 14.67 18.23
C SER A 133 -12.25 14.80 19.67
N GLN A 134 -12.18 15.98 20.30
CA GLN A 134 -12.78 16.21 21.63
C GLN A 134 -14.31 16.14 21.62
N ASN A 135 -14.95 16.46 20.48
CA ASN A 135 -16.39 16.25 20.30
C ASN A 135 -16.72 14.78 20.00
N LEU A 136 -15.81 14.07 19.32
CA LEU A 136 -15.93 12.62 19.11
C LEU A 136 -15.79 11.83 20.41
N ASP A 137 -14.96 12.27 21.36
CA ASP A 137 -14.84 11.64 22.68
C ASP A 137 -16.16 11.60 23.48
N LYS A 138 -17.09 12.54 23.23
CA LYS A 138 -18.43 12.54 23.84
C LYS A 138 -19.42 11.60 23.14
N LEU A 139 -19.17 11.24 21.88
CA LEU A 139 -19.97 10.28 21.12
C LEU A 139 -19.54 8.82 21.40
N ASN A 140 -18.57 8.62 22.30
CA ASN A 140 -17.74 7.43 22.39
C ASN A 140 -17.97 6.62 23.69
N ASP A 141 -19.23 6.35 24.01
CA ASP A 141 -19.60 5.41 25.08
C ASP A 141 -19.55 3.94 24.61
N GLU A 142 -19.41 3.69 23.29
CA GLU A 142 -19.32 2.35 22.70
C GLU A 142 -17.90 1.76 22.64
N LEU A 143 -16.82 2.54 22.70
CA LEU A 143 -15.44 2.01 22.80
C LEU A 143 -15.06 1.67 24.24
N ARG A 144 -15.82 0.78 24.87
CA ARG A 144 -15.38 0.14 26.12
C ARG A 144 -14.21 -0.79 25.79
N ASP A 145 -13.03 -0.43 26.27
CA ASP A 145 -11.83 -1.27 26.40
C ASP A 145 -10.74 -1.21 25.32
N VAL A 146 -10.43 -0.04 24.74
CA VAL A 146 -9.13 0.16 24.04
C VAL A 146 -7.93 -0.13 24.95
N THR A 147 -8.11 -0.05 26.27
CA THR A 147 -7.11 -0.41 27.29
C THR A 147 -6.75 -1.90 27.32
N LYS A 148 -7.62 -2.79 26.82
CA LYS A 148 -7.34 -4.23 26.72
C LYS A 148 -6.60 -4.63 25.44
N VAL A 149 -6.39 -3.68 24.52
CA VAL A 149 -5.72 -3.94 23.24
C VAL A 149 -4.25 -4.31 23.49
N MET A 150 -3.87 -5.51 23.04
CA MET A 150 -2.50 -6.00 23.16
C MET A 150 -1.55 -5.11 22.35
N THR A 151 -0.40 -4.79 22.95
CA THR A 151 0.69 -4.10 22.26
C THR A 151 1.84 -5.06 22.07
N LYS A 152 2.33 -5.19 20.84
CA LYS A 152 3.50 -6.03 20.50
C LYS A 152 4.54 -5.18 19.80
N ASN A 153 5.80 -5.56 19.92
CA ASN A 153 6.86 -4.98 19.10
C ASN A 153 6.90 -5.71 17.74
N ILE A 154 7.13 -4.98 16.66
CA ILE A 154 7.24 -5.54 15.31
C ILE A 154 8.45 -6.47 15.14
N GLU A 155 9.58 -6.18 15.76
CA GLU A 155 10.78 -7.00 15.73
C GLU A 155 10.49 -8.41 16.26
N ASP A 156 9.78 -8.52 17.38
CA ASP A 156 9.36 -9.80 17.97
C ASP A 156 8.39 -10.58 17.07
N LEU A 157 7.49 -9.85 16.41
CA LEU A 157 6.53 -10.44 15.47
C LEU A 157 7.20 -10.93 14.19
N LEU A 158 8.21 -10.22 13.69
CA LEU A 158 8.89 -10.54 12.43
C LEU A 158 9.93 -11.65 12.58
N TYR A 159 10.67 -11.70 13.70
CA TYR A 159 11.75 -12.66 13.93
C TYR A 159 11.30 -14.13 13.94
N ARG A 160 10.03 -14.40 14.25
CA ARG A 160 9.47 -15.76 14.38
C ARG A 160 9.20 -16.52 13.08
N GLY A 161 9.68 -16.06 11.91
CA GLY A 161 9.44 -16.75 10.63
C GLY A 161 10.29 -16.31 9.43
N ASP A 162 11.41 -15.61 9.66
CA ASP A 162 12.10 -14.82 8.62
C ASP A 162 13.08 -15.61 7.71
N SER A 163 13.20 -16.93 7.84
CA SER A 163 14.14 -17.72 7.01
C SER A 163 13.58 -18.23 5.68
N LEU A 164 12.25 -18.26 5.48
CA LEU A 164 11.65 -18.89 4.29
C LEU A 164 11.09 -17.89 3.25
N GLU A 165 10.70 -16.69 3.67
CA GLU A 165 9.93 -15.78 2.81
C GLU A 165 10.78 -14.70 2.11
N ARG A 166 11.96 -14.37 2.66
CA ARG A 166 12.92 -13.42 2.05
C ARG A 166 13.40 -13.88 0.67
N MET A 167 13.33 -15.17 0.35
CA MET A 167 13.81 -15.70 -0.93
C MET A 167 12.80 -15.53 -2.08
N GLY A 168 11.50 -15.50 -1.81
CA GLY A 168 10.45 -15.41 -2.84
C GLY A 168 10.23 -13.98 -3.36
N GLU A 169 10.12 -13.02 -2.45
CA GLU A 169 9.80 -11.63 -2.80
C GLU A 169 11.01 -10.87 -3.37
N LEU A 170 12.23 -11.16 -2.86
CA LEU A 170 13.46 -10.62 -3.43
C LEU A 170 13.69 -11.17 -4.85
N SER A 171 13.39 -12.45 -5.10
CA SER A 171 13.52 -13.04 -6.44
C SER A 171 12.52 -12.48 -7.45
N SER A 172 11.27 -12.20 -7.04
CA SER A 172 10.28 -11.61 -7.97
C SER A 172 10.60 -10.15 -8.28
N ARG A 173 10.96 -9.34 -7.27
CA ARG A 173 11.36 -7.94 -7.47
C ARG A 173 12.65 -7.86 -8.31
N LEU A 174 13.66 -8.69 -8.05
CA LEU A 174 14.86 -8.79 -8.90
C LEU A 174 14.52 -9.19 -10.34
N ARG A 175 13.58 -10.12 -10.54
CA ARG A 175 13.17 -10.57 -11.89
C ARG A 175 12.44 -9.47 -12.66
N ASP A 176 11.57 -8.72 -12.00
CA ASP A 176 10.80 -7.65 -12.64
C ASP A 176 11.65 -6.39 -12.85
N ASP A 177 12.54 -6.05 -11.92
CA ASP A 177 13.54 -5.00 -12.10
C ASP A 177 14.54 -5.38 -13.20
N SER A 178 15.01 -6.63 -13.27
CA SER A 178 15.88 -7.10 -14.36
C SER A 178 15.20 -6.98 -15.73
N LYS A 179 13.90 -7.28 -15.83
CA LYS A 179 13.13 -7.07 -17.07
C LYS A 179 13.04 -5.59 -17.42
N LYS A 180 12.89 -4.70 -16.43
CA LYS A 180 12.84 -3.25 -16.63
C LYS A 180 14.20 -2.71 -17.08
N TYR A 181 15.31 -3.12 -16.45
CA TYR A 181 16.67 -2.76 -16.87
C TYR A 181 17.01 -3.28 -18.27
N ARG A 182 16.62 -4.52 -18.60
CA ARG A 182 16.80 -5.07 -19.95
C ARG A 182 16.05 -4.25 -21.00
N ARG A 183 14.79 -3.89 -20.73
CA ARG A 183 13.99 -3.05 -21.64
C ARG A 183 14.58 -1.64 -21.79
N ALA A 184 15.07 -1.05 -20.70
CA ALA A 184 15.74 0.25 -20.72
C ALA A 184 17.05 0.20 -21.53
N ALA A 185 17.89 -0.82 -21.31
CA ALA A 185 19.15 -1.00 -22.05
C ALA A 185 18.94 -1.19 -23.55
N VAL A 186 17.93 -1.99 -23.95
CA VAL A 186 17.59 -2.17 -25.38
C VAL A 186 17.13 -0.86 -26.01
N ARG A 187 16.31 -0.07 -25.30
CA ARG A 187 15.85 1.25 -25.79
C ARG A 187 17.03 2.20 -25.97
N ILE A 188 17.91 2.29 -24.98
CA ILE A 188 19.12 3.13 -25.03
C ILE A 188 20.02 2.72 -26.19
N ASN A 189 20.21 1.41 -26.41
CA ASN A 189 21.01 0.92 -27.54
C ASN A 189 20.40 1.29 -28.90
N TRP A 190 19.07 1.22 -29.03
CA TRP A 190 18.37 1.61 -30.25
C TRP A 190 18.44 3.12 -30.51
N GLU A 191 18.36 3.92 -29.45
CA GLU A 191 18.48 5.37 -29.49
C GLU A 191 19.90 5.81 -29.89
N LEU A 192 20.92 5.13 -29.36
CA LEU A 192 22.33 5.32 -29.76
C LEU A 192 22.57 4.95 -31.22
N LEU A 193 22.04 3.80 -31.67
CA LEU A 193 22.10 3.35 -33.07
C LEU A 193 21.44 4.35 -34.02
N LEU A 194 20.22 4.81 -33.70
CA LEU A 194 19.49 5.76 -34.53
C LEU A 194 20.23 7.10 -34.65
N LYS A 195 20.82 7.58 -33.54
CA LYS A 195 21.59 8.83 -33.52
C LYS A 195 22.89 8.72 -34.33
N GLN A 196 23.56 7.57 -34.32
CA GLN A 196 24.81 7.35 -35.04
C GLN A 196 24.59 7.13 -36.55
N TYR A 197 23.61 6.32 -36.94
CA TYR A 197 23.41 5.92 -38.34
C TYR A 197 22.34 6.75 -39.08
N GLY A 198 21.46 7.45 -38.36
CA GLY A 198 20.43 8.32 -38.94
C GLY A 198 20.97 9.37 -39.92
N PRO A 199 22.04 10.13 -39.58
CA PRO A 199 22.60 11.13 -40.49
C PRO A 199 23.19 10.52 -41.76
N ILE A 200 23.83 9.35 -41.64
CA ILE A 200 24.45 8.64 -42.77
C ILE A 200 23.37 8.10 -43.71
N ALA A 201 22.33 7.48 -43.16
CA ALA A 201 21.19 7.00 -43.93
C ALA A 201 20.44 8.14 -44.63
N GLY A 202 20.23 9.27 -43.93
CA GLY A 202 19.61 10.46 -44.51
C GLY A 202 20.42 11.06 -45.66
N PHE A 203 21.75 11.17 -45.52
CA PHE A 203 22.61 11.64 -46.60
C PHE A 203 22.59 10.71 -47.81
N GLY A 204 22.67 9.39 -47.60
CA GLY A 204 22.56 8.41 -48.68
C GLY A 204 21.23 8.49 -49.42
N PHE A 205 20.12 8.70 -48.70
CA PHE A 205 18.80 8.88 -49.30
C PHE A 205 18.71 10.14 -50.17
N ILE A 206 19.28 11.27 -49.72
CA ILE A 206 19.33 12.51 -50.51
C ILE A 206 20.13 12.32 -51.80
N VAL A 207 21.28 11.64 -51.72
CA VAL A 207 22.11 11.36 -52.90
C VAL A 207 21.36 10.47 -53.90
N LEU A 208 20.65 9.43 -53.43
CA LEU A 208 19.84 8.58 -54.30
C LEU A 208 18.70 9.34 -54.97
N LEU A 209 18.00 10.21 -54.24
CA LEU A 209 16.96 11.07 -54.82
C LEU A 209 17.52 12.01 -55.89
N PHE A 210 18.71 12.57 -55.66
CA PHE A 210 19.36 13.44 -56.63
C PHE A 210 19.75 12.70 -57.91
N ILE A 211 20.29 11.47 -57.78
CA ILE A 211 20.61 10.62 -58.93
C ILE A 211 19.34 10.26 -59.69
N TYR A 212 18.26 9.90 -59.00
CA TYR A 212 16.98 9.57 -59.61
C TYR A 212 16.44 10.76 -60.43
N TRP A 213 16.37 11.95 -59.84
CA TRP A 213 15.91 13.17 -60.51
C TRP A 213 16.80 13.62 -61.67
N ARG A 214 18.08 13.25 -61.65
CA ARG A 214 19.04 13.61 -62.70
C ARG A 214 18.99 12.71 -63.92
N PHE A 215 18.54 11.46 -63.75
CA PHE A 215 18.55 10.41 -64.78
C PHE A 215 17.15 10.03 -65.30
N PHE A 216 16.08 10.31 -64.56
CA PHE A 216 14.68 10.15 -64.95
C PHE A 216 13.97 11.50 -64.93
#